data_AF-A0A0C9ZT16-F1
#
_entry.id   AF-A0A0C9ZT16-F1
#
_cell.length_a   1.000
_cell.length_b   1.000
_cell.length_c   1.000
_cell.angle_alpha   90.00
_cell.angle_beta   90.00
_cell.angle_gamma   90.00
#
_symmetry.space_group_name_H-M   'P 1'
#
loop_
_entity.id
_entity.type
_entity.pdbx_description
1 polymer ?
#
loop_
_entity_poly.entity_id
_entity_poly.type
_entity_poly.pdbx_seq_one_letter_code
_entity_poly.pdbx_strand_id
1 'polypeptide(L)' 'MLLDSLVNRPNRIPERQRAFQAATHLPVYRRGKYSNVLLNIYAVSMVAGVVTTLGGIYAMVTTKPGK' A
#
# COMPACT_ATOMS: atom_id res chain seq x y z
N MET A 1 -15.04 -33.39 2.85
CA MET A 1 -15.87 -32.25 2.45
C MET A 1 -15.28 -30.88 2.78
N LEU A 2 -15.02 -30.48 4.04
CA LEU A 2 -14.47 -29.14 4.32
C LEU A 2 -12.99 -28.97 3.91
N LEU A 3 -12.22 -30.08 3.95
CA LEU A 3 -10.81 -30.11 3.59
C LEU A 3 -10.56 -30.24 2.08
N ASP A 4 -11.55 -30.66 1.28
CA ASP A 4 -11.37 -30.87 -0.17
C ASP A 4 -11.03 -29.57 -0.91
N SER A 5 -11.57 -28.44 -0.44
CA SER A 5 -11.27 -27.10 -0.95
C SER A 5 -9.81 -26.68 -0.70
N LEU A 6 -9.23 -27.13 0.42
CA LEU A 6 -7.84 -26.82 0.77
C LEU A 6 -6.87 -27.74 0.03
N VAL A 7 -7.20 -29.03 -0.07
CA VAL A 7 -6.36 -30.06 -0.69
C VAL A 7 -6.34 -29.92 -2.22
N ASN A 8 -7.49 -29.61 -2.85
CA ASN A 8 -7.59 -29.42 -4.30
C ASN A 8 -7.52 -27.94 -4.72
N ARG A 9 -6.84 -27.09 -3.95
CA ARG A 9 -6.73 -25.68 -4.31
C ARG A 9 -5.92 -25.55 -5.61
N PRO A 10 -6.49 -24.97 -6.68
CA PRO A 10 -5.76 -24.80 -7.94
C PRO A 10 -4.54 -23.91 -7.73
N ASN A 11 -3.39 -24.37 -8.23
CA ASN A 11 -2.15 -23.60 -8.17
C ASN A 11 -2.20 -22.44 -9.17
N ARG A 12 -2.48 -21.23 -8.67
CA ARG A 12 -2.52 -19.99 -9.46
C ARG A 12 -1.17 -19.27 -9.58
N ILE A 13 -0.08 -19.86 -9.07
CA ILE A 13 1.24 -19.22 -9.12
C ILE A 13 1.72 -18.98 -10.57
N PRO A 14 1.62 -19.94 -11.50
CA PRO A 14 2.06 -19.72 -12.89
C PRO A 14 1.31 -18.57 -13.58
N GLU A 15 0.00 -18.44 -13.32
CA GLU A 15 -0.83 -17.34 -13.84
C GLU A 15 -0.33 -15.99 -13.33
N ARG A 16 -0.04 -15.90 -12.03
CA ARG A 16 0.48 -14.67 -11.40
C ARG A 16 1.88 -14.33 -11.90
N GLN A 17 2.75 -15.33 -12.07
CA GLN A 17 4.09 -15.14 -12.62
C GLN A 17 4.03 -14.59 -14.05
N ARG A 18 3.20 -15.17 -14.92
CA ARG A 18 2.99 -14.66 -16.29
C ARG A 18 2.45 -13.23 -16.29
N ALA A 19 1.47 -12.93 -15.44
CA ALA A 19 0.91 -11.58 -15.33
C ALA A 19 1.95 -10.55 -14.88
N PHE A 20 2.77 -10.89 -13.87
CA PHE A 20 3.85 -10.02 -13.39
C PHE A 20 4.99 -9.87 -14.40
N GLN A 21 5.33 -10.94 -15.12
CA GLN A 21 6.39 -10.92 -16.12
C GLN A 21 5.95 -10.22 -17.42
N ALA A 22 4.66 -10.26 -17.79
CA ALA A 22 4.13 -9.54 -18.95
C ALA A 22 4.21 -8.01 -18.79
N ALA A 23 4.10 -7.52 -17.55
CA ALA A 23 4.17 -6.10 -17.23
C ALA A 23 5.62 -5.56 -17.10
N THR A 24 6.52 -5.93 -18.03
CA THR A 24 7.94 -5.53 -18.01
C THR A 24 8.16 -4.02 -18.03
N HIS A 25 7.29 -3.29 -18.74
CA HIS A 25 7.34 -1.83 -18.89
C HIS A 25 7.00 -1.04 -17.62
N LEU A 26 6.41 -1.70 -16.61
CA LEU A 26 6.11 -1.09 -15.33
C LEU A 26 7.19 -1.44 -14.30
N PRO A 27 7.50 -0.57 -13.33
CA PRO A 27 8.35 -0.94 -12.20
C PRO A 27 7.63 -1.95 -11.30
N VAL A 28 8.39 -2.79 -10.60
CA VAL A 28 7.86 -3.95 -9.84
C VAL A 28 6.73 -3.58 -8.88
N TYR A 29 6.84 -2.45 -8.17
CA TYR A 29 5.84 -1.99 -7.21
C TYR A 29 4.51 -1.55 -7.85
N ARG A 30 4.43 -1.40 -9.19
CA ARG A 30 3.22 -1.09 -9.96
C ARG A 30 2.68 -2.24 -10.79
N ARG A 31 3.34 -3.41 -10.79
CA ARG A 31 2.94 -4.56 -11.63
C ARG A 31 1.74 -5.32 -11.09
N GLY A 32 1.43 -5.18 -9.81
CA GLY A 32 0.31 -5.89 -9.17
C GLY A 32 -1.06 -5.35 -9.61
N LYS A 33 -2.05 -6.22 -9.70
CA LYS A 33 -3.45 -5.87 -10.06
C LYS A 33 -4.03 -4.72 -9.23
N TYR A 34 -3.73 -4.67 -7.93
CA TYR A 34 -4.23 -3.67 -6.99
C TYR A 34 -3.14 -2.68 -6.55
N SER A 35 -1.98 -2.69 -7.21
CA SER A 35 -0.81 -1.91 -6.79
C SER A 35 -1.10 -0.41 -6.78
N ASN A 36 -1.74 0.14 -7.82
CA ASN A 36 -2.06 1.56 -7.90
C ASN A 36 -2.98 2.01 -6.76
N VAL A 37 -3.98 1.20 -6.40
CA VAL A 37 -4.89 1.50 -5.29
C VAL A 37 -4.12 1.51 -3.97
N LEU A 38 -3.28 0.50 -3.73
CA LEU A 38 -2.46 0.42 -2.51
C LEU A 38 -1.46 1.58 -2.41
N LEU A 39 -0.82 1.94 -3.52
CA LEU A 39 0.12 3.06 -3.57
C LEU A 39 -0.58 4.39 -3.32
N ASN A 40 -1.80 4.58 -3.83
CA ASN A 40 -2.58 5.78 -3.58
C ASN A 40 -2.99 5.88 -2.10
N ILE A 41 -3.45 4.77 -1.51
CA ILE A 41 -3.77 4.72 -0.08
C ILE A 41 -2.54 5.07 0.76
N TYR A 42 -1.39 4.47 0.43
CA TYR A 42 -0.11 4.77 1.09
C TYR A 42 0.28 6.25 0.95
N ALA A 43 0.19 6.81 -0.27
CA ALA A 43 0.55 8.20 -0.51
C ALA A 43 -0.35 9.16 0.29
N VAL A 44 -1.66 8.93 0.30
CA VAL A 44 -2.61 9.76 1.05
C VAL A 44 -2.35 9.67 2.55
N SER A 45 -2.18 8.47 3.11
CA SER A 45 -1.92 8.31 4.54
C SER A 45 -0.58 8.94 4.95
N MET A 46 0.44 8.82 4.12
CA MET A 46 1.74 9.43 4.37
C MET A 46 1.67 10.96 4.36
N VAL A 47 1.04 11.56 3.35
CA VAL A 47 0.88 13.03 3.27
C VAL A 47 0.08 13.54 4.45
N ALA A 48 -1.04 12.87 4.80
CA ALA A 48 -1.84 13.23 5.97
C ALA A 48 -1.02 13.19 7.27
N GLY A 49 -0.20 12.15 7.45
CA GLY A 49 0.70 12.03 8.60
C GLY A 49 1.70 13.19 8.66
N VAL A 50 2.38 13.48 7.55
CA VAL A 50 3.37 14.56 7.47
C VAL A 50 2.73 15.92 7.78
N VAL A 51 1.60 16.23 7.17
CA VAL A 51 0.88 17.50 7.40
C VAL A 51 0.46 17.63 8.86
N THR A 52 -0.04 16.55 9.47
CA THR A 52 -0.42 16.53 10.88
C THR A 52 0.79 16.78 11.78
N THR A 53 1.92 16.10 11.52
CA THR A 53 3.15 16.29 12.30
C THR A 53 3.68 17.71 12.17
N LEU A 54 3.76 18.26 10.96
CA LEU A 54 4.22 19.63 10.73
C LEU A 54 3.28 20.65 11.38
N GLY A 55 1.97 20.45 11.30
CA GLY A 55 0.98 21.28 11.99
C GLY A 55 1.14 21.24 13.51
N GLY A 56 1.41 20.07 14.08
CA GLY A 56 1.69 19.91 15.51
C GLY A 56 2.98 20.62 15.95
N ILE A 57 4.05 20.53 15.14
CA ILE A 57 5.30 21.27 15.39
C ILE A 57 5.05 22.79 15.32
N TYR A 58 4.33 23.26 14.31
CA TYR A 58 3.99 24.67 14.17
C TYR A 58 3.18 25.18 15.37
N ALA A 59 2.19 24.40 15.82
CA ALA A 59 1.44 24.71 17.02
C ALA A 59 2.36 24.82 18.24
N MET A 60 3.23 23.83 18.49
CA MET A 60 4.16 23.85 19.62
C MET A 60 5.10 25.07 19.63
N VAL A 61 5.56 25.52 18.46
CA VAL A 61 6.45 26.70 18.34
C VAL A 61 5.69 28.01 18.53
N THR A 62 4.45 28.09 18.05
CA THR A 62 3.67 29.34 18.06
C THR A 62 2.83 29.52 19.31
N THR A 63 2.42 28.43 19.96
CA THR A 63 1.82 28.50 21.29
C THR A 63 2.91 28.81 22.30
N LYS A 64 2.84 29.96 22.98
CA LYS A 64 3.61 30.15 24.22
C LYS A 64 3.23 29.02 25.18
N PRO A 65 4.20 28.39 25.88
CA PRO A 65 3.86 27.49 26.97
C PRO A 65 2.98 28.25 27.95
N GLY A 66 1.87 27.61 28.36
CA GLY A 66 0.86 28.21 29.20
C GLY A 66 1.47 28.90 30.43
N LYS A 67 0.86 30.02 30.82
CA LYS A 67 1.08 30.63 32.13
C LYS A 67 0.76 29.64 33.24
#